data_AF-U1PFF9-F1
#
_entry.id   AF-U1PFF9-F1
#
_cell.length_a   1.000
_cell.length_b   1.000
_cell.length_c   1.000
_cell.angle_alpha   90.00
_cell.angle_beta   90.00
_cell.angle_gamma   90.00
#
_symmetry.space_group_name_H-M   'P 1'
#
loop_
_entity.id
_entity.type
_entity.pdbx_description
1 polymer ?
#
loop_
_entity_poly.entity_id
_entity_poly.type
_entity_poly.pdbx_seq_one_letter_code
_entity_poly.pdbx_strand_id
1 'polypeptide(L)' 'MVSDKERLKEALRWLREVKRLKQDEDRLYSNSYLQGYKQYIIPRKYHDMEDVSEDEVDQIIQRYERDLADLEAGEFQR' A
#
# COMPACT_ATOMS: atom_id res chain seq x y z
N MET A 1 9.28 -14.95 14.26
CA MET A 1 8.18 -15.01 13.28
C MET A 1 7.42 -13.71 13.38
N VAL A 2 7.34 -12.92 12.30
CA VAL A 2 6.55 -11.68 12.28
C VAL A 2 5.08 -12.09 12.18
N SER A 3 4.24 -11.66 13.13
CA SER A 3 2.81 -12.00 13.14
C SER A 3 2.10 -11.40 11.92
N ASP A 4 1.08 -12.10 11.40
CA ASP A 4 0.31 -11.65 10.23
C ASP A 4 -0.25 -10.23 10.37
N LYS A 5 -0.59 -9.82 11.60
CA LYS A 5 -0.97 -8.46 11.96
C LYS A 5 0.09 -7.40 11.63
N GLU A 6 1.36 -7.67 11.92
CA GLU A 6 2.44 -6.73 11.63
C GLU A 6 2.69 -6.64 10.13
N ARG A 7 2.62 -7.77 9.42
CA ARG A 7 2.72 -7.80 7.95
C ARG A 7 1.62 -6.99 7.28
N LEU A 8 0.39 -7.08 7.78
CA LEU A 8 -0.76 -6.29 7.30
C LEU A 8 -0.59 -4.80 7.57
N LYS A 9 -0.13 -4.42 8.78
CA LYS A 9 0.15 -3.01 9.11
C LYS A 9 1.26 -2.42 8.24
N GLU A 10 2.33 -3.17 8.00
CA GLU A 10 3.38 -2.75 7.08
C GLU A 10 2.86 -2.65 5.65
N ALA A 11 2.07 -3.63 5.19
CA ALA A 11 1.46 -3.59 3.87
C ALA A 11 0.59 -2.35 3.67
N LEU A 12 -0.27 -2.03 4.63
CA LEU A 12 -1.10 -0.81 4.62
C LEU A 12 -0.26 0.47 4.56
N ARG A 13 0.84 0.52 5.31
CA ARG A 13 1.76 1.66 5.27
C ARG A 13 2.31 1.87 3.86
N TRP A 14 2.73 0.80 3.20
CA TRP A 14 3.25 0.87 1.83
C TRP A 14 2.16 1.24 0.83
N LEU A 15 0.98 0.65 0.91
CA LEU A 15 -0.16 0.97 0.04
C LEU A 15 -0.57 2.45 0.13
N ARG A 16 -0.56 3.03 1.34
CA ARG A 16 -0.81 4.46 1.53
C ARG A 16 0.26 5.34 0.88
N GLU A 17 1.53 4.93 0.92
CA GLU A 17 2.61 5.65 0.24
C GLU A 17 2.49 5.50 -1.29
N VAL A 18 2.10 4.32 -1.81
CA VAL A 18 1.76 4.14 -3.23
C VAL A 18 0.66 5.10 -3.65
N LYS A 19 -0.44 5.17 -2.88
CA LYS A 19 -1.57 6.07 -3.15
C LYS A 19 -1.12 7.53 -3.18
N ARG A 20 -0.33 7.96 -2.20
CA ARG A 20 0.21 9.33 -2.13
C ARG A 20 1.05 9.69 -3.36
N LEU A 21 1.92 8.78 -3.80
CA LEU A 21 2.75 9.00 -4.98
C LEU A 21 1.93 9.04 -6.28
N LYS A 22 0.80 8.31 -6.33
CA LYS A 22 -0.14 8.36 -7.45
C LYS A 22 -0.94 9.66 -7.49
N GLN A 23 -1.36 10.19 -6.34
CA GLN A 23 -1.99 11.52 -6.26
C GLN A 23 -1.06 12.64 -6.75
N ASP A 24 0.25 12.49 -6.52
CA ASP A 24 1.29 13.38 -7.01
C ASP A 24 1.80 13.00 -8.42
N GLU A 25 1.10 12.15 -9.22
CA GLU A 25 1.59 11.63 -10.52
C GLU A 25 2.12 12.74 -11.45
N ASP A 26 1.44 13.87 -11.50
CA ASP A 26 1.82 15.04 -12.32
C ASP A 26 3.21 15.59 -11.93
N ARG A 27 3.51 15.58 -10.62
CA ARG A 27 4.83 15.90 -10.05
C ARG A 27 5.82 14.75 -10.15
N LEU A 28 5.33 13.51 -10.11
CA LEU A 28 6.13 12.29 -10.12
C LEU A 28 6.80 12.09 -11.49
N TYR A 29 6.04 12.21 -12.58
CA TYR A 29 6.59 12.12 -13.94
C TYR A 29 7.47 13.31 -14.30
N SER A 30 7.19 14.49 -13.71
CA SER A 30 7.99 15.70 -13.92
C SER A 30 9.28 15.73 -13.11
N ASN A 31 9.46 14.84 -12.12
CA ASN A 31 10.57 14.89 -11.18
C ASN A 31 11.32 13.56 -11.10
N SER A 32 12.44 13.46 -11.83
CA SER A 32 13.32 12.28 -11.85
C SER A 32 13.82 11.86 -10.45
N TYR A 33 13.93 12.81 -9.50
CA TYR A 33 14.28 12.49 -8.13
C TYR A 33 13.18 11.68 -7.42
N LEU A 34 11.91 12.00 -7.68
CA LEU A 34 10.77 11.29 -7.08
C LEU A 34 10.59 9.87 -7.66
N GLN A 35 10.98 9.64 -8.92
CA GLN A 35 11.03 8.29 -9.49
C GLN A 35 12.06 7.40 -8.80
N GLY A 36 13.26 7.92 -8.53
CA GLY A 36 14.26 7.19 -7.75
C GLY A 36 13.77 6.94 -6.32
N TYR A 37 13.22 7.97 -5.68
CA TYR A 37 12.66 7.89 -4.33
C TYR A 37 11.58 6.81 -4.19
N LYS A 38 10.67 6.70 -5.17
CA LYS A 38 9.66 5.63 -5.24
C LYS A 38 10.28 4.24 -5.20
N GLN A 39 11.33 3.99 -5.97
CA GLN A 39 11.99 2.67 -6.06
C GLN A 39 12.73 2.27 -4.78
N TYR A 40 13.21 3.24 -4.00
CA TYR A 40 13.89 2.98 -2.72
C TYR A 40 12.94 2.81 -1.54
N ILE A 41 11.78 3.46 -1.59
CA ILE A 41 10.82 3.46 -0.49
C ILE A 41 9.84 2.32 -0.67
N ILE A 42 9.27 2.15 -1.85
CA ILE A 42 8.22 1.17 -2.05
C ILE A 42 8.87 -0.21 -2.25
N PRO A 43 8.49 -1.24 -1.48
CA PRO A 43 8.99 -2.59 -1.71
C PRO A 43 8.63 -3.06 -3.12
N ARG A 44 9.54 -3.80 -3.75
CA ARG A 44 9.39 -4.31 -5.12
C ARG A 44 8.05 -5.03 -5.38
N LYS A 45 7.51 -5.74 -4.39
CA LYS A 45 6.20 -6.43 -4.46
C LYS A 45 4.98 -5.50 -4.67
N TYR A 46 5.14 -4.19 -4.47
CA TYR A 46 4.12 -3.17 -4.73
C TYR A 46 4.47 -2.31 -5.96
N HIS A 47 5.59 -2.58 -6.65
CA HIS A 47 5.89 -1.89 -7.90
C HIS A 47 4.92 -2.29 -9.01
N ASP A 48 4.42 -3.53 -9.01
CA ASP A 48 3.39 -3.98 -9.95
C ASP A 48 2.05 -3.23 -9.78
N MET A 49 1.90 -2.41 -8.73
CA MET A 49 0.76 -1.50 -8.56
C MET A 49 0.90 -0.21 -9.37
N GLU A 50 1.91 -0.09 -10.25
CA GLU A 50 2.03 1.02 -11.20
C GLU A 50 0.84 1.11 -12.16
N ASP A 51 0.39 -0.02 -12.71
CA ASP A 51 -0.79 -0.09 -13.60
C ASP A 51 -2.14 -0.01 -12.86
N VAL A 52 -2.13 -0.11 -11.53
CA VAL A 52 -3.34 -0.07 -10.71
C VAL A 52 -3.76 1.38 -10.49
N SER A 53 -5.01 1.73 -10.75
CA SER A 53 -5.50 3.09 -10.56
C SER A 53 -5.50 3.51 -9.07
N GLU A 54 -5.48 4.82 -8.78
CA GLU A 54 -5.58 5.31 -7.39
C GLU A 54 -6.81 4.73 -6.67
N ASP A 55 -7.93 4.66 -7.37
CA ASP A 55 -9.21 4.16 -6.88
C ASP A 55 -9.13 2.67 -6.51
N GLU A 56 -8.46 1.87 -7.34
CA GLU A 56 -8.20 0.46 -7.04
C GLU A 56 -7.22 0.27 -5.87
N VAL A 57 -6.18 1.11 -5.76
CA VAL A 57 -5.29 1.10 -4.59
C VAL A 57 -6.09 1.42 -3.32
N ASP A 58 -7.04 2.36 -3.38
CA ASP A 58 -7.92 2.67 -2.26
C ASP A 58 -8.80 1.46 -1.86
N GLN A 59 -9.39 0.77 -2.84
CA GLN A 59 -10.16 -0.45 -2.57
C GLN A 59 -9.30 -1.55 -1.92
N ILE A 60 -8.04 -1.71 -2.34
CA ILE A 60 -7.10 -2.65 -1.73
C ILE A 60 -6.78 -2.23 -0.28
N ILE A 61 -6.58 -0.94 -0.02
CA ILE A 61 -6.37 -0.41 1.34
C ILE A 61 -7.58 -0.73 2.22
N GLN A 62 -8.80 -0.42 1.77
CA GLN A 62 -10.02 -0.67 2.53
C GLN A 62 -10.19 -2.16 2.87
N ARG A 63 -9.87 -3.04 1.92
CA ARG A 63 -9.87 -4.49 2.17
C ARG A 63 -8.87 -4.89 3.25
N TYR A 64 -7.65 -4.39 3.18
CA TYR A 64 -6.61 -4.71 4.17
C TYR A 64 -6.91 -4.12 5.56
N GLU A 65 -7.56 -2.96 5.61
CA GLU A 65 -8.05 -2.37 6.87
C GLU A 65 -9.17 -3.20 7.48
N ARG A 66 -10.07 -3.73 6.66
CA ARG A 66 -11.08 -4.69 7.11
C ARG A 66 -10.43 -5.97 7.62
N ASP A 67 -9.54 -6.60 6.85
CA ASP A 67 -8.82 -7.81 7.28
C ASP A 67 -8.05 -7.59 8.61
N LEU A 68 -7.46 -6.40 8.79
CA LEU A 68 -6.81 -6.02 10.04
C LEU A 68 -7.82 -5.85 11.18
N ALA A 69 -8.97 -5.22 10.93
CA ALA A 69 -10.03 -5.05 11.91
C ALA A 69 -10.63 -6.40 12.32
N ASP A 70 -10.85 -7.32 11.38
CA ASP A 70 -11.30 -8.69 11.63
C ASP A 70 -10.29 -9.48 12.48
N LEU A 71 -8.99 -9.32 12.20
CA LEU A 71 -7.91 -9.88 13.02
C LEU A 71 -7.84 -9.28 14.42
N GLU A 72 -8.10 -7.98 14.57
CA GLU A 72 -8.13 -7.30 15.87
C GLU A 72 -9.40 -7.62 16.68
N ALA A 73 -10.53 -7.79 16.02
CA ALA A 73 -11.80 -8.16 16.63
C ALA A 73 -11.84 -9.64 17.09
N GLY A 74 -10.91 -10.46 16.62
CA GLY A 74 -10.88 -11.90 16.94
C GLY A 74 -12.02 -12.68 16.27
N GLU A 75 -12.68 -12.10 15.26
CA GLU A 75 -13.74 -12.76 14.47
C GLU A 75 -13.17 -13.73 13.42
N PHE A 76 -12.05 -14.38 13.72
CA PHE A 76 -11.75 -15.69 13.12
C PHE A 76 -12.67 -16.75 13.76
N GLN A 77 -13.98 -16.58 13.65
CA GLN A 77 -14.92 -17.66 13.90
C GLN A 77 -14.95 -18.58 12.67
N ARG A 78 -14.09 -19.61 12.73
CA ARG A 78 -14.14 -20.91 12.04
C ARG A 78 -14.35 -20.95 10.53
#